data_AF-A0A820EXN1-F1
#
_entry.id   AF-A0A820EXN1-F1
#
_cell.length_a   1.000
_cell.length_b   1.000
_cell.length_c   1.000
_cell.angle_alpha   90.00
_cell.angle_beta   90.00
_cell.angle_gamma   90.00
#
_symmetry.space_group_name_H-M   'P 1'
#
loop_
_entity.id
_entity.type
_entity.pdbx_description
1 polymer ?
#
loop_
_entity_poly.entity_id
_entity_poly.type
_entity_poly.pdbx_seq_one_letter_code
_entity_poly.pdbx_strand_id
1 'polypeptide(L)'
;ISETNDYQPAIQTIYRTPAIERIHIEHSRHIGFEFLLPKQSVLFGYSQITNSLDLAINGLVYYGQSTDEKSTFDLLYEQSIHGQPFSLLNLCNAHRIVNVKYRLVTYYKYEYDYRTCSKLFCSNNPYKIGIRFFQINLLNSTYQNDWIEIHRVMNDEDGNERNELLTHLTNGSSDAAWRQLYSIEKGCLRITIHASSGSIHHGFMAEITLFPVTPFSTREIIHQISDNIMLGNQQGVLRYMSAGERSANIYFQSNTLLYNGYYRYNSSSSPINFFLFQNAQRFYFGNNWLSKNLGGTYIQCYSQSLSSIFNGHLYNNVFYRNNNDSVLTFYGMEMSAFCNLYAIHNAFLFNDAYDRNIIEFDSVVANFSRNQVYNNTGVNIISMIGFEKITAPFPAVEMNSFRNNRAVGNLNQQLFDRTGAVIEVGNPRQIYAFNTFDNWDSRYEMRTRSRLFEPNRMESRSVNASSNFWGRIGDADDIGARIYDKYDNKSLIEVN
;
A
#
# COMPACT_ATOMS: atom_id res chain seq x y z
N ILE A 1 -10.16 11.99 -32.26
CA ILE A 1 -9.86 11.97 -30.81
C ILE A 1 -11.21 12.17 -30.14
N SER A 2 -11.87 11.08 -29.71
CA SER A 2 -13.21 11.17 -29.11
C SER A 2 -13.10 11.48 -27.63
N GLU A 3 -13.83 12.49 -27.18
CA GLU A 3 -13.89 13.06 -25.82
C GLU A 3 -14.61 12.15 -24.80
N THR A 4 -14.29 10.85 -24.83
CA THR A 4 -14.65 9.92 -23.76
C THR A 4 -13.36 9.20 -23.37
N ASN A 5 -12.51 9.87 -22.58
CA ASN A 5 -11.25 9.31 -22.06
C ASN A 5 -11.53 8.26 -20.97
N ASP A 6 -12.23 7.18 -21.34
CA ASP A 6 -12.38 6.00 -20.49
C ASP A 6 -11.51 4.88 -21.07
N TYR A 7 -10.19 5.07 -20.94
CA TYR A 7 -9.22 4.12 -21.48
C TYR A 7 -9.37 2.77 -20.76
N GLN A 8 -9.45 1.69 -21.54
CA GLN A 8 -9.48 0.34 -21.02
C GLN A 8 -8.07 -0.25 -20.93
N PRO A 9 -7.78 -1.11 -19.95
CA PRO A 9 -6.57 -1.93 -19.95
C PRO A 9 -6.49 -2.82 -21.20
N ALA A 10 -5.28 -3.19 -21.63
CA ALA A 10 -5.12 -4.07 -22.78
C ALA A 10 -5.68 -5.48 -22.52
N ILE A 11 -5.54 -5.98 -21.29
CA ILE A 11 -6.22 -7.18 -20.80
C ILE A 11 -6.85 -6.85 -19.45
N GLN A 12 -8.16 -7.06 -19.31
CA GLN A 12 -8.87 -6.92 -18.03
C GLN A 12 -9.55 -8.24 -17.68
N THR A 13 -9.26 -8.78 -16.50
CA THR A 13 -9.97 -9.94 -15.94
C THR A 13 -10.76 -9.53 -14.71
N ILE A 14 -11.96 -10.08 -14.55
CA ILE A 14 -12.85 -9.75 -13.44
C ILE A 14 -13.40 -11.05 -12.87
N TYR A 15 -13.29 -11.23 -11.55
CA TYR A 15 -13.69 -12.44 -10.80
C TYR A 15 -12.92 -13.72 -11.11
N ARG A 16 -12.81 -14.08 -12.40
CA ARG A 16 -12.08 -15.25 -12.88
C ARG A 16 -10.93 -14.79 -13.75
N THR A 17 -9.74 -15.23 -13.39
CA THR A 17 -8.52 -14.95 -14.13
C THR A 17 -7.97 -16.27 -14.63
N PRO A 18 -7.92 -16.51 -15.96
CA PRO A 18 -7.20 -17.67 -16.48
C PRO A 18 -5.72 -17.57 -16.10
N ALA A 19 -5.00 -18.69 -16.14
CA ALA A 19 -3.54 -18.61 -16.12
C ALA A 19 -3.08 -17.92 -17.42
N ILE A 20 -2.33 -16.83 -17.27
CA ILE A 20 -1.84 -16.03 -18.38
C ILE A 20 -0.33 -16.19 -18.41
N GLU A 21 0.16 -16.78 -19.49
CA GLU A 21 1.58 -16.98 -19.71
C GLU A 21 1.97 -16.60 -21.13
N ARG A 22 3.21 -16.15 -21.31
CA ARG A 22 3.81 -15.89 -22.64
C ARG A 22 3.03 -14.89 -23.48
N ILE A 23 2.50 -13.84 -22.85
CA ILE A 23 1.88 -12.74 -23.57
C ILE A 23 2.88 -11.61 -23.81
N HIS A 24 2.69 -10.87 -24.89
CA HIS A 24 3.41 -9.66 -25.18
C HIS A 24 2.44 -8.50 -25.36
N ILE A 25 2.52 -7.52 -24.46
CA ILE A 25 1.78 -6.26 -24.54
C ILE A 25 2.78 -5.14 -24.81
N GLU A 26 2.58 -4.38 -25.88
CA GLU A 26 3.42 -3.25 -26.23
C GLU A 26 2.56 -2.00 -26.48
N HIS A 27 3.09 -0.83 -26.11
CA HIS A 27 2.51 0.48 -26.45
C HIS A 27 1.04 0.64 -26.01
N SER A 28 0.71 0.11 -24.83
CA SER A 28 -0.63 0.32 -24.26
C SER A 28 -0.84 1.80 -23.97
N ARG A 29 -1.98 2.35 -24.41
CA ARG A 29 -2.37 3.75 -24.09
C ARG A 29 -2.73 3.95 -22.62
N HIS A 30 -2.86 2.87 -21.86
CA HIS A 30 -3.22 2.92 -20.45
C HIS A 30 -2.53 1.74 -19.73
N ILE A 31 -3.27 0.92 -19.00
CA ILE A 31 -2.73 -0.23 -18.28
C ILE A 31 -2.45 -1.40 -19.23
N GLY A 32 -1.38 -2.16 -18.97
CA GLY A 32 -1.10 -3.41 -19.66
C GLY A 32 -2.10 -4.51 -19.26
N PHE A 33 -1.93 -5.06 -18.06
CA PHE A 33 -2.79 -6.12 -17.52
C PHE A 33 -3.49 -5.67 -16.23
N GLU A 34 -4.81 -5.83 -16.18
CA GLU A 34 -5.60 -5.54 -14.99
C GLU A 34 -6.37 -6.78 -14.54
N PHE A 35 -6.34 -7.06 -13.23
CA PHE A 35 -7.23 -8.03 -12.62
C PHE A 35 -8.02 -7.40 -11.46
N LEU A 36 -9.33 -7.56 -11.51
CA LEU A 36 -10.28 -7.01 -10.56
C LEU A 36 -11.03 -8.13 -9.84
N LEU A 37 -11.11 -8.03 -8.51
CA LEU A 37 -11.88 -8.92 -7.65
C LEU A 37 -11.65 -10.44 -7.89
N PRO A 38 -10.40 -10.91 -8.12
CA PRO A 38 -10.17 -12.33 -8.37
C PRO A 38 -10.75 -13.15 -7.22
N LYS A 39 -11.53 -14.18 -7.55
CA LYS A 39 -12.07 -15.15 -6.58
C LYS A 39 -11.27 -16.45 -6.57
N GLN A 40 -10.25 -16.53 -7.42
CA GLN A 40 -9.35 -17.65 -7.62
C GLN A 40 -7.92 -17.12 -7.72
N SER A 41 -6.96 -18.03 -7.65
CA SER A 41 -5.55 -17.69 -7.82
C SER A 41 -5.30 -16.99 -9.15
N VAL A 42 -4.44 -15.97 -9.13
CA VAL A 42 -4.00 -15.23 -10.31
C VAL A 42 -2.61 -15.74 -10.64
N LEU A 43 -2.43 -16.29 -11.84
CA LEU A 43 -1.14 -16.78 -12.32
C LEU A 43 -0.77 -15.98 -13.55
N PHE A 44 0.22 -15.10 -13.42
CA PHE A 44 0.74 -14.26 -14.49
C PHE A 44 2.24 -14.47 -14.64
N GLY A 45 2.64 -15.16 -15.71
CA GLY A 45 3.97 -15.72 -15.87
C GLY A 45 4.62 -15.43 -17.23
N TYR A 46 5.95 -15.45 -17.31
CA TYR A 46 6.68 -15.57 -18.58
C TYR A 46 6.28 -14.53 -19.65
N SER A 47 5.87 -13.33 -19.24
CA SER A 47 5.24 -12.36 -20.12
C SER A 47 6.03 -11.05 -20.17
N GLN A 48 5.79 -10.27 -21.22
CA GLN A 48 6.45 -9.00 -21.45
C GLN A 48 5.44 -7.87 -21.61
N ILE A 49 5.59 -6.80 -20.82
CA ILE A 49 4.78 -5.59 -20.91
C ILE A 49 5.71 -4.39 -21.10
N THR A 50 5.62 -3.74 -22.26
CA THR A 50 6.50 -2.63 -22.62
C THR A 50 5.74 -1.36 -22.98
N ASN A 51 6.32 -0.22 -22.58
CA ASN A 51 5.89 1.12 -23.00
C ASN A 51 4.40 1.41 -22.77
N SER A 52 3.83 0.96 -21.65
CA SER A 52 2.48 1.40 -21.25
C SER A 52 2.51 2.85 -20.77
N LEU A 53 1.54 3.67 -21.17
CA LEU A 53 1.43 5.07 -20.70
C LEU A 53 1.02 5.17 -19.22
N ASP A 54 0.49 4.10 -18.64
CA ASP A 54 0.17 4.00 -17.23
C ASP A 54 1.01 2.91 -16.55
N LEU A 55 0.39 2.00 -15.80
CA LEU A 55 1.03 0.86 -15.13
C LEU A 55 1.14 -0.35 -16.06
N ALA A 56 2.17 -1.18 -15.83
CA ALA A 56 2.23 -2.50 -16.47
C ALA A 56 1.11 -3.42 -15.97
N ILE A 57 0.89 -3.46 -14.65
CA ILE A 57 -0.11 -4.28 -13.98
C ILE A 57 -0.89 -3.47 -12.94
N ASN A 58 -2.22 -3.61 -12.95
CA ASN A 58 -3.09 -3.15 -11.86
C ASN A 58 -3.85 -4.34 -11.25
N GLY A 59 -3.83 -4.46 -9.93
CA GLY A 59 -4.45 -5.54 -9.19
C GLY A 59 -5.33 -5.01 -8.07
N LEU A 60 -6.64 -5.20 -8.18
CA LEU A 60 -7.60 -4.73 -7.19
C LEU A 60 -8.36 -5.90 -6.57
N VAL A 61 -8.23 -6.10 -5.27
CA VAL A 61 -8.66 -7.33 -4.62
C VAL A 61 -9.56 -7.06 -3.42
N TYR A 62 -10.83 -7.46 -3.52
CA TYR A 62 -11.78 -7.38 -2.39
C TYR A 62 -12.32 -8.73 -1.95
N TYR A 63 -12.22 -8.92 -0.64
CA TYR A 63 -12.68 -10.10 0.05
C TYR A 63 -13.47 -9.71 1.31
N GLY A 64 -14.77 -9.46 1.12
CA GLY A 64 -15.75 -9.31 2.19
C GLY A 64 -16.25 -10.66 2.71
N GLN A 65 -16.10 -10.96 4.00
CA GLN A 65 -16.61 -12.20 4.61
C GLN A 65 -17.34 -12.02 5.95
N SER A 66 -17.08 -10.94 6.68
CA SER A 66 -17.65 -10.78 8.00
C SER A 66 -19.14 -10.41 7.95
N THR A 67 -19.90 -10.85 8.94
CA THR A 67 -21.26 -10.38 9.23
C THR A 67 -21.28 -9.25 10.26
N ASP A 68 -20.12 -8.84 10.75
CA ASP A 68 -19.98 -7.77 11.74
C ASP A 68 -20.55 -6.46 11.19
N GLU A 69 -21.15 -5.68 12.11
CA GLU A 69 -21.72 -4.38 11.81
C GLU A 69 -20.65 -3.38 11.36
N LYS A 70 -19.39 -3.55 11.76
CA LYS A 70 -18.25 -2.73 11.32
C LYS A 70 -17.24 -3.59 10.58
N SER A 71 -16.77 -3.07 9.44
CA SER A 71 -15.70 -3.71 8.65
C SER A 71 -14.41 -3.78 9.46
N THR A 72 -13.75 -4.94 9.43
CA THR A 72 -12.48 -5.16 10.15
C THR A 72 -11.25 -4.74 9.35
N PHE A 73 -11.46 -4.16 8.19
CA PHE A 73 -10.48 -3.60 7.28
C PHE A 73 -10.71 -2.08 7.13
N ASP A 74 -9.71 -1.39 6.63
CA ASP A 74 -9.75 0.01 6.21
C ASP A 74 -10.29 0.15 4.78
N LEU A 75 -10.93 1.27 4.49
CA LEU A 75 -11.42 1.58 3.17
C LEU A 75 -10.28 2.08 2.29
N LEU A 76 -10.38 1.83 1.00
CA LEU A 76 -9.50 2.48 0.03
C LEU A 76 -10.09 3.83 -0.38
N TYR A 77 -9.27 4.86 -0.37
CA TYR A 77 -9.68 6.24 -0.65
C TYR A 77 -9.38 6.69 -2.09
N GLU A 78 -8.85 5.82 -2.95
CA GLU A 78 -8.61 6.15 -4.37
C GLU A 78 -9.39 5.18 -5.26
N GLN A 79 -10.23 5.71 -6.15
CA GLN A 79 -10.89 4.88 -7.14
C GLN A 79 -9.85 4.38 -8.16
N SER A 80 -9.83 3.06 -8.36
CA SER A 80 -8.81 2.38 -9.18
C SER A 80 -9.39 1.45 -10.23
N ILE A 81 -10.68 1.63 -10.52
CA ILE A 81 -11.36 0.95 -11.61
C ILE A 81 -11.16 1.76 -12.89
N HIS A 82 -10.64 1.10 -13.92
CA HIS A 82 -10.41 1.72 -15.21
C HIS A 82 -11.46 1.28 -16.24
N GLY A 83 -11.86 2.23 -17.09
CA GLY A 83 -12.91 2.02 -18.09
C GLY A 83 -14.29 1.71 -17.47
N GLN A 84 -15.04 0.88 -18.19
CA GLN A 84 -16.37 0.38 -17.80
C GLN A 84 -16.31 -1.16 -17.66
N PRO A 85 -15.97 -1.68 -16.47
CA PRO A 85 -15.84 -3.12 -16.25
C PRO A 85 -17.18 -3.85 -16.48
N PHE A 86 -17.21 -4.74 -17.46
CA PHE A 86 -18.46 -5.35 -17.95
C PHE A 86 -19.21 -6.19 -16.90
N SER A 87 -18.49 -6.77 -15.94
CA SER A 87 -19.04 -7.68 -14.92
C SER A 87 -19.47 -6.98 -13.63
N LEU A 88 -19.22 -5.67 -13.51
CA LEU A 88 -19.57 -4.89 -12.32
C LEU A 88 -20.79 -4.02 -12.60
N LEU A 89 -21.64 -3.84 -11.59
CA LEU A 89 -22.84 -3.03 -11.74
C LEU A 89 -22.52 -1.55 -11.54
N ASN A 90 -22.63 -0.74 -12.61
CA ASN A 90 -22.63 0.71 -12.47
C ASN A 90 -23.96 1.18 -11.85
N LEU A 91 -23.89 1.96 -10.77
CA LEU A 91 -25.06 2.50 -10.08
C LEU A 91 -25.94 3.38 -11.00
N CYS A 92 -25.35 4.07 -11.98
CA CYS A 92 -26.05 4.93 -12.94
C CYS A 92 -26.63 4.19 -14.15
N ASN A 93 -26.41 2.88 -14.29
CA ASN A 93 -26.99 2.11 -15.40
C ASN A 93 -28.54 2.12 -15.34
N ALA A 94 -29.21 2.15 -16.49
CA ALA A 94 -30.66 2.33 -16.66
C ALA A 94 -31.56 1.36 -15.86
N HIS A 95 -31.07 0.17 -15.50
CA HIS A 95 -31.83 -0.81 -14.72
C HIS A 95 -32.07 -0.30 -13.29
N ARG A 96 -33.30 0.15 -13.00
CA ARG A 96 -33.68 0.71 -11.68
C ARG A 96 -33.73 -0.32 -10.55
N ILE A 97 -34.15 -1.55 -10.84
CA ILE A 97 -34.33 -2.62 -9.84
C ILE A 97 -33.39 -3.77 -10.15
N VAL A 98 -32.67 -4.24 -9.14
CA VAL A 98 -31.73 -5.36 -9.23
C VAL A 98 -32.09 -6.41 -8.18
N ASN A 99 -32.44 -7.60 -8.66
CA ASN A 99 -32.71 -8.75 -7.79
C ASN A 99 -31.40 -9.46 -7.47
N VAL A 100 -30.96 -9.35 -6.22
CA VAL A 100 -29.73 -9.94 -5.71
C VAL A 100 -30.00 -11.41 -5.35
N LYS A 101 -29.18 -12.32 -5.86
CA LYS A 101 -29.27 -13.77 -5.55
C LYS A 101 -28.33 -14.23 -4.45
N TYR A 102 -27.10 -13.70 -4.44
CA TYR A 102 -26.07 -14.07 -3.48
C TYR A 102 -25.26 -12.84 -3.07
N ARG A 103 -24.55 -12.29 -4.05
CA ARG A 103 -23.61 -11.20 -3.88
C ARG A 103 -23.40 -10.50 -5.22
N LEU A 104 -23.28 -9.19 -5.19
CA LEU A 104 -22.88 -8.38 -6.33
C LEU A 104 -21.92 -7.28 -5.87
N VAL A 105 -21.13 -6.75 -6.79
CA VAL A 105 -20.34 -5.56 -6.54
C VAL A 105 -20.85 -4.44 -7.43
N THR A 106 -21.21 -3.33 -6.79
CA THR A 106 -21.67 -2.12 -7.44
C THR A 106 -20.61 -1.04 -7.29
N TYR A 107 -20.53 -0.14 -8.27
CA TYR A 107 -19.62 0.99 -8.22
C TYR A 107 -20.26 2.26 -8.78
N TYR A 108 -19.68 3.38 -8.41
CA TYR A 108 -19.88 4.68 -9.02
C TYR A 108 -18.51 5.34 -9.23
N LYS A 109 -18.34 6.00 -10.37
CA LYS A 109 -17.15 6.74 -10.75
C LYS A 109 -17.59 8.13 -11.18
N TYR A 110 -16.87 9.15 -10.74
CA TYR A 110 -17.16 10.52 -11.13
C TYR A 110 -16.88 10.71 -12.61
N GLU A 111 -17.67 11.59 -13.23
CA GLU A 111 -17.51 12.02 -14.61
C GLU A 111 -17.47 13.56 -14.64
N TYR A 112 -17.27 14.14 -15.82
CA TYR A 112 -17.25 15.59 -16.01
C TYR A 112 -18.60 16.27 -15.82
N ASP A 113 -19.68 15.50 -15.66
CA ASP A 113 -21.03 16.00 -15.45
C ASP A 113 -21.53 15.71 -14.03
N TYR A 114 -22.30 16.65 -13.49
CA TYR A 114 -23.11 16.41 -12.30
C TYR A 114 -24.15 15.31 -12.56
N ARG A 115 -24.25 14.32 -11.65
CA ARG A 115 -25.22 13.23 -11.75
C ARG A 115 -25.80 12.83 -10.39
N THR A 116 -27.11 12.59 -10.39
CA THR A 116 -27.79 11.86 -9.31
C THR A 116 -28.29 10.54 -9.85
N CYS A 117 -27.86 9.44 -9.23
CA CYS A 117 -28.24 8.10 -9.64
C CYS A 117 -28.80 7.34 -8.44
N SER A 118 -29.89 6.61 -8.64
CA SER A 118 -30.50 5.79 -7.60
C SER A 118 -30.81 4.40 -8.14
N LYS A 119 -30.56 3.37 -7.33
CA LYS A 119 -30.82 1.98 -7.69
C LYS A 119 -31.38 1.21 -6.50
N LEU A 120 -32.37 0.37 -6.78
CA LEU A 120 -33.07 -0.45 -5.80
C LEU A 120 -32.55 -1.89 -5.87
N PHE A 121 -32.09 -2.41 -4.74
CA PHE A 121 -31.57 -3.76 -4.59
C PHE A 121 -32.50 -4.59 -3.74
N CYS A 122 -33.11 -5.60 -4.34
CA CYS A 122 -34.11 -6.44 -3.71
C CYS A 122 -33.59 -7.87 -3.54
N SER A 123 -33.98 -8.51 -2.44
CA SER A 123 -33.81 -9.97 -2.28
C SER A 123 -35.13 -10.65 -2.65
N ASN A 124 -35.07 -11.70 -3.46
CA ASN A 124 -36.25 -12.54 -3.76
C ASN A 124 -36.54 -13.58 -2.65
N ASN A 125 -35.67 -13.66 -1.64
CA ASN A 125 -35.70 -14.63 -0.56
C ASN A 125 -35.81 -13.91 0.80
N PRO A 126 -36.22 -14.58 1.89
CA PRO A 126 -36.30 -13.98 3.23
C PRO A 126 -34.93 -13.68 3.86
N TYR A 127 -33.87 -13.60 3.05
CA TYR A 127 -32.51 -13.32 3.50
C TYR A 127 -32.31 -11.82 3.70
N LYS A 128 -31.64 -11.49 4.81
CA LYS A 128 -31.18 -10.13 5.11
C LYS A 128 -30.26 -9.66 3.98
N ILE A 129 -30.46 -8.45 3.48
CA ILE A 129 -29.61 -7.82 2.46
C ILE A 129 -28.81 -6.69 3.11
N GLY A 130 -27.54 -6.55 2.74
CA GLY A 130 -26.70 -5.46 3.23
C GLY A 130 -25.72 -4.94 2.20
N ILE A 131 -25.28 -3.71 2.43
CA ILE A 131 -24.26 -3.01 1.65
C ILE A 131 -23.06 -2.68 2.54
N ARG A 132 -21.87 -2.91 2.00
CA ARG A 132 -20.58 -2.54 2.61
C ARG A 132 -19.66 -1.91 1.58
N PHE A 133 -19.01 -0.81 1.94
CA PHE A 133 -18.01 -0.16 1.08
C PHE A 133 -16.65 -0.85 1.21
N PHE A 134 -15.95 -0.99 0.08
CA PHE A 134 -14.52 -1.33 0.02
C PHE A 134 -13.69 -0.10 -0.34
N GLN A 135 -14.25 0.75 -1.20
CA GLN A 135 -13.66 2.05 -1.55
C GLN A 135 -14.73 3.11 -1.43
N ILE A 136 -14.35 4.27 -0.90
CA ILE A 136 -15.19 5.45 -0.89
C ILE A 136 -14.31 6.70 -0.83
N ASN A 137 -14.57 7.62 -1.74
CA ASN A 137 -13.96 8.94 -1.76
C ASN A 137 -14.93 9.89 -2.46
N LEU A 138 -15.59 10.75 -1.68
CA LEU A 138 -16.53 11.74 -2.20
C LEU A 138 -15.82 13.08 -2.34
N LEU A 139 -16.12 13.82 -3.40
CA LEU A 139 -15.51 15.14 -3.59
C LEU A 139 -16.00 16.10 -2.50
N ASN A 140 -15.05 16.84 -1.91
CA ASN A 140 -15.36 17.90 -0.97
C ASN A 140 -15.38 19.25 -1.71
N SER A 141 -16.56 19.70 -2.11
CA SER A 141 -16.70 21.02 -2.74
C SER A 141 -17.39 22.00 -1.78
N THR A 142 -16.92 23.23 -1.73
CA THR A 142 -17.48 24.30 -0.88
C THR A 142 -18.91 24.72 -1.27
N TYR A 143 -19.38 24.33 -2.46
CA TYR A 143 -20.66 24.79 -3.03
C TYR A 143 -21.70 23.68 -3.19
N GLN A 144 -21.27 22.42 -3.30
CA GLN A 144 -22.12 21.24 -3.41
C GLN A 144 -21.47 20.09 -2.62
N ASN A 145 -22.11 19.69 -1.52
CA ASN A 145 -21.66 18.52 -0.79
C ASN A 145 -22.17 17.27 -1.50
N ASP A 146 -21.25 16.46 -2.00
CA ASP A 146 -21.59 15.17 -2.56
C ASP A 146 -21.94 14.19 -1.44
N TRP A 147 -22.95 13.35 -1.71
CA TRP A 147 -23.51 12.48 -0.69
C TRP A 147 -24.02 11.16 -1.23
N ILE A 148 -24.06 10.16 -0.33
CA ILE A 148 -24.71 8.87 -0.54
C ILE A 148 -25.81 8.70 0.49
N GLU A 149 -27.02 8.42 0.04
CA GLU A 149 -28.14 8.00 0.90
C GLU A 149 -28.42 6.51 0.71
N ILE A 150 -28.70 5.84 1.82
CA ILE A 150 -29.13 4.46 1.82
C ILE A 150 -30.49 4.40 2.51
N HIS A 151 -31.52 4.01 1.76
CA HIS A 151 -32.88 3.85 2.27
C HIS A 151 -33.28 2.38 2.34
N ARG A 152 -34.05 2.04 3.37
CA ARG A 152 -34.89 0.85 3.38
C ARG A 152 -36.18 1.16 2.64
N VAL A 153 -36.54 0.27 1.72
CA VAL A 153 -37.78 0.35 0.95
C VAL A 153 -38.61 -0.89 1.24
N MET A 154 -39.82 -0.70 1.78
CA MET A 154 -40.79 -1.76 2.03
C MET A 154 -42.16 -1.34 1.50
N ASN A 155 -43.01 -2.32 1.22
CA ASN A 155 -44.42 -2.05 0.97
C ASN A 155 -45.18 -2.14 2.29
N ASP A 156 -46.01 -1.15 2.58
CA ASP A 156 -46.94 -1.16 3.71
C ASP A 156 -48.10 -2.14 3.45
N GLU A 157 -48.93 -2.39 4.47
CA GLU A 157 -50.06 -3.34 4.39
C GLU A 157 -51.08 -2.98 3.30
N ASP A 158 -51.18 -1.69 2.96
CA ASP A 158 -52.03 -1.16 1.88
C ASP A 158 -51.35 -1.16 0.50
N GLY A 159 -50.12 -1.67 0.39
CA GLY A 159 -49.36 -1.72 -0.87
C GLY A 159 -48.60 -0.44 -1.25
N ASN A 160 -48.57 0.57 -0.37
CA ASN A 160 -47.81 1.81 -0.58
C ASN A 160 -46.32 1.64 -0.26
N GLU A 161 -45.45 2.30 -1.04
CA GLU A 161 -44.00 2.25 -0.82
C GLU A 161 -43.60 3.15 0.36
N ARG A 162 -43.05 2.55 1.41
CA ARG A 162 -42.45 3.24 2.55
C ARG A 162 -40.93 3.30 2.40
N ASN A 163 -40.40 4.51 2.43
CA ASN A 163 -38.97 4.80 2.31
C ASN A 163 -38.44 5.35 3.65
N GLU A 164 -37.54 4.61 4.29
CA GLU A 164 -36.91 4.97 5.55
C GLU A 164 -35.40 5.22 5.33
N LEU A 165 -34.91 6.40 5.70
CA LEU A 165 -33.48 6.74 5.63
C LEU A 165 -32.69 5.96 6.69
N LEU A 166 -31.74 5.12 6.26
CA LEU A 166 -30.83 4.41 7.16
C LEU A 166 -29.58 5.23 7.47
N THR A 167 -29.02 5.90 6.45
CA THR A 167 -27.83 6.73 6.61
C THR A 167 -27.68 7.74 5.47
N HIS A 168 -27.01 8.84 5.78
CA HIS A 168 -26.58 9.89 4.86
C HIS A 168 -25.07 10.10 5.04
N LEU A 169 -24.30 9.70 4.03
CA LEU A 169 -22.84 9.75 4.02
C LEU A 169 -22.37 10.92 3.17
N THR A 170 -21.39 11.68 3.66
CA THR A 170 -20.73 12.79 2.95
C THR A 170 -19.23 12.64 3.08
N ASN A 171 -18.46 13.53 2.43
CA ASN A 171 -17.02 13.58 2.65
C ASN A 171 -16.63 13.88 4.13
N GLY A 172 -17.51 14.55 4.88
CA GLY A 172 -17.28 14.85 6.31
C GLY A 172 -17.73 13.77 7.29
N SER A 173 -18.25 12.64 6.79
CA SER A 173 -18.68 11.54 7.65
C SER A 173 -17.51 10.88 8.36
N SER A 174 -17.76 10.31 9.54
CA SER A 174 -16.72 9.61 10.30
C SER A 174 -16.31 8.30 9.62
N ASP A 175 -15.05 7.91 9.81
CA ASP A 175 -14.52 6.61 9.35
C ASP A 175 -15.39 5.42 9.82
N ALA A 176 -15.92 5.50 11.05
CA ALA A 176 -16.82 4.50 11.59
C ALA A 176 -18.12 4.35 10.76
N ALA A 177 -18.68 5.46 10.28
CA ALA A 177 -19.86 5.44 9.43
C ALA A 177 -19.55 4.85 8.05
N TRP A 178 -18.43 5.23 7.43
CA TRP A 178 -18.03 4.66 6.13
C TRP A 178 -17.75 3.15 6.20
N ARG A 179 -17.22 2.64 7.32
CA ARG A 179 -16.93 1.21 7.52
C ARG A 179 -18.14 0.38 7.94
N GLN A 180 -19.29 1.01 8.19
CA GLN A 180 -20.49 0.33 8.69
C GLN A 180 -21.13 -0.55 7.61
N LEU A 181 -21.61 -1.73 8.01
CA LEU A 181 -22.48 -2.58 7.22
C LEU A 181 -23.93 -2.13 7.41
N TYR A 182 -24.50 -1.50 6.38
CA TYR A 182 -25.92 -1.12 6.39
C TYR A 182 -26.75 -2.28 5.88
N SER A 183 -27.68 -2.78 6.68
CA SER A 183 -28.42 -4.00 6.35
C SER A 183 -29.85 -4.01 6.84
N ILE A 184 -30.72 -4.75 6.15
CA ILE A 184 -32.16 -4.84 6.41
C ILE A 184 -32.60 -6.30 6.32
N GLU A 185 -33.55 -6.70 7.16
CA GLU A 185 -34.06 -8.08 7.20
C GLU A 185 -35.06 -8.39 6.09
N LYS A 186 -35.90 -7.41 5.74
CA LYS A 186 -36.95 -7.51 4.71
C LYS A 186 -36.98 -6.25 3.86
N GLY A 187 -37.43 -6.41 2.61
CA GLY A 187 -37.56 -5.31 1.65
C GLY A 187 -36.35 -5.16 0.74
N CYS A 188 -36.16 -3.94 0.25
CA CYS A 188 -35.10 -3.58 -0.68
C CYS A 188 -34.25 -2.43 -0.13
N LEU A 189 -32.96 -2.40 -0.50
CA LEU A 189 -32.06 -1.29 -0.23
C LEU A 189 -32.06 -0.35 -1.43
N ARG A 190 -32.40 0.91 -1.25
CA ARG A 190 -32.20 1.95 -2.25
C ARG A 190 -30.90 2.67 -1.94
N ILE A 191 -30.00 2.72 -2.90
CA ILE A 191 -28.74 3.47 -2.81
C ILE A 191 -28.82 4.61 -3.79
N THR A 192 -28.67 5.83 -3.29
CA THR A 192 -28.66 7.05 -4.09
C THR A 192 -27.33 7.76 -3.91
N ILE A 193 -26.67 8.09 -5.02
CA ILE A 193 -25.51 8.98 -5.06
C ILE A 193 -25.95 10.30 -5.66
N HIS A 194 -25.54 11.40 -5.04
CA HIS A 194 -25.52 12.73 -5.63
C HIS A 194 -24.07 13.16 -5.72
N ALA A 195 -23.60 13.36 -6.94
CA ALA A 195 -22.21 13.67 -7.20
C ALA A 195 -22.08 14.82 -8.21
N SER A 196 -21.26 15.79 -7.84
CA SER A 196 -20.83 16.91 -8.67
C SER A 196 -19.82 16.46 -9.74
N SER A 197 -19.45 17.38 -10.63
CA SER A 197 -18.39 17.15 -11.61
C SER A 197 -17.05 17.01 -10.89
N GLY A 198 -16.33 15.91 -11.14
CA GLY A 198 -15.09 15.63 -10.42
C GLY A 198 -14.14 14.70 -11.17
N SER A 199 -12.97 14.50 -10.58
CA SER A 199 -11.95 13.60 -11.13
C SER A 199 -12.36 12.13 -10.97
N ILE A 200 -11.91 11.29 -11.90
CA ILE A 200 -12.12 9.84 -11.93
C ILE A 200 -11.60 9.10 -10.68
N HIS A 201 -10.76 9.75 -9.87
CA HIS A 201 -10.25 9.22 -8.59
C HIS A 201 -11.31 9.23 -7.47
N HIS A 202 -12.41 9.98 -7.63
CA HIS A 202 -13.54 9.98 -6.72
C HIS A 202 -14.60 8.96 -7.14
N GLY A 203 -15.34 8.45 -6.16
CA GLY A 203 -16.38 7.46 -6.35
C GLY A 203 -16.47 6.49 -5.19
N PHE A 204 -17.13 5.36 -5.42
CA PHE A 204 -17.15 4.28 -4.46
C PHE A 204 -17.24 2.93 -5.15
N MET A 205 -16.85 1.89 -4.41
CA MET A 205 -17.09 0.50 -4.76
C MET A 205 -17.61 -0.23 -3.52
N ALA A 206 -18.74 -0.90 -3.67
CA ALA A 206 -19.46 -1.51 -2.57
C ALA A 206 -19.95 -2.91 -2.93
N GLU A 207 -19.92 -3.79 -1.94
CA GLU A 207 -20.55 -5.10 -2.02
C GLU A 207 -21.99 -5.01 -1.57
N ILE A 208 -22.87 -5.68 -2.30
CA ILE A 208 -24.24 -5.94 -1.86
C ILE A 208 -24.38 -7.45 -1.70
N THR A 209 -24.61 -7.88 -0.47
CA THR A 209 -24.56 -9.29 -0.07
C THR A 209 -25.84 -9.69 0.65
N LEU A 210 -26.30 -10.91 0.39
CA LEU A 210 -27.33 -11.57 1.18
C LEU A 210 -26.70 -12.36 2.34
N PHE A 211 -27.35 -12.34 3.50
CA PHE A 211 -26.90 -13.02 4.71
C PHE A 211 -27.77 -14.26 5.02
N PRO A 212 -27.17 -15.33 5.55
CA PRO A 212 -25.76 -15.47 5.94
C PRO A 212 -24.81 -15.57 4.74
N VAL A 213 -23.59 -15.03 4.89
CA VAL A 213 -22.57 -15.08 3.85
C VAL A 213 -21.99 -16.49 3.78
N THR A 214 -21.86 -17.05 2.58
CA THR A 214 -21.06 -18.26 2.38
C THR A 214 -19.58 -17.95 2.58
N PRO A 215 -18.91 -18.48 3.62
CA PRO A 215 -17.49 -18.24 3.81
C PRO A 215 -16.69 -18.94 2.72
N PHE A 216 -15.63 -18.32 2.24
CA PHE A 216 -14.68 -18.94 1.30
C PHE A 216 -13.27 -18.90 1.89
N SER A 217 -12.49 -19.97 1.72
CA SER A 217 -11.12 -19.97 2.23
C SER A 217 -10.21 -19.14 1.33
N THR A 218 -9.67 -18.03 1.84
CA THR A 218 -8.67 -17.22 1.13
C THR A 218 -7.24 -17.74 1.31
N ARG A 219 -7.01 -18.65 2.27
CA ARG A 219 -5.66 -19.16 2.60
C ARG A 219 -4.99 -19.88 1.43
N GLU A 220 -5.80 -20.45 0.55
CA GLU A 220 -5.35 -21.20 -0.64
C GLU A 220 -5.24 -20.30 -1.88
N ILE A 221 -5.75 -19.07 -1.82
CA ILE A 221 -5.70 -18.15 -2.96
C ILE A 221 -4.32 -17.51 -3.01
N ILE A 222 -3.67 -17.69 -4.15
CA ILE A 222 -2.32 -17.22 -4.43
C ILE A 222 -2.37 -16.31 -5.65
N HIS A 223 -1.85 -15.10 -5.53
CA HIS A 223 -1.58 -14.23 -6.67
C HIS A 223 -0.09 -14.28 -6.96
N GLN A 224 0.29 -14.94 -8.05
CA GLN A 224 1.66 -15.11 -8.49
C GLN A 224 1.89 -14.30 -9.76
N ILE A 225 2.83 -13.37 -9.67
CA ILE A 225 3.35 -12.57 -10.77
C ILE A 225 4.84 -12.92 -10.87
N SER A 226 5.21 -13.79 -11.80
CA SER A 226 6.58 -14.26 -11.89
C SER A 226 7.15 -14.33 -13.29
N ASP A 227 8.49 -14.26 -13.39
CA ASP A 227 9.21 -14.50 -14.64
C ASP A 227 8.83 -13.52 -15.77
N ASN A 228 8.44 -12.29 -15.41
CA ASN A 228 8.02 -11.28 -16.37
C ASN A 228 9.10 -10.22 -16.64
N ILE A 229 9.01 -9.57 -17.80
CA ILE A 229 9.82 -8.41 -18.17
C ILE A 229 8.89 -7.19 -18.31
N MET A 230 9.17 -6.15 -17.53
CA MET A 230 8.37 -4.93 -17.48
C MET A 230 9.29 -3.73 -17.76
N LEU A 231 9.11 -3.12 -18.92
CA LEU A 231 10.06 -2.16 -19.49
C LEU A 231 9.37 -0.85 -19.90
N GLY A 232 9.90 0.29 -19.45
CA GLY A 232 9.50 1.59 -20.00
C GLY A 232 8.06 2.03 -19.69
N ASN A 233 7.42 1.45 -18.67
CA ASN A 233 6.05 1.80 -18.31
C ASN A 233 6.05 3.11 -17.50
N GLN A 234 5.23 4.09 -17.91
CA GLN A 234 5.39 5.49 -17.48
C GLN A 234 4.97 5.75 -16.04
N GLN A 235 3.82 5.25 -15.57
CA GLN A 235 3.39 5.47 -14.17
C GLN A 235 3.97 4.44 -13.20
N GLY A 236 4.63 3.41 -13.73
CA GLY A 236 5.27 2.36 -12.94
C GLY A 236 4.93 0.97 -13.46
N VAL A 237 5.22 -0.02 -12.62
CA VAL A 237 5.09 -1.42 -12.94
C VAL A 237 3.81 -2.00 -12.35
N LEU A 238 3.65 -1.96 -11.03
CA LEU A 238 2.57 -2.66 -10.36
C LEU A 238 1.89 -1.77 -9.33
N ARG A 239 0.56 -1.71 -9.38
CA ARG A 239 -0.27 -1.29 -8.25
C ARG A 239 -1.11 -2.47 -7.81
N TYR A 240 -0.87 -2.96 -6.60
CA TYR A 240 -1.68 -4.01 -5.99
C TYR A 240 -2.32 -3.46 -4.71
N MET A 241 -3.64 -3.48 -4.65
CA MET A 241 -4.38 -3.05 -3.47
C MET A 241 -5.36 -4.13 -3.03
N SER A 242 -5.32 -4.48 -1.74
CA SER A 242 -6.31 -5.34 -1.14
C SER A 242 -7.07 -4.66 -0.01
N ALA A 243 -8.39 -4.91 0.03
CA ALA A 243 -9.26 -4.53 1.14
C ALA A 243 -10.20 -5.69 1.47
N GLY A 244 -10.28 -6.05 2.74
CA GLY A 244 -11.08 -7.20 3.17
C GLY A 244 -10.62 -7.78 4.49
N GLU A 245 -11.45 -8.63 5.08
CA GLU A 245 -11.16 -9.27 6.37
C GLU A 245 -10.03 -10.31 6.25
N ARG A 246 -9.84 -10.87 5.06
CA ARG A 246 -8.71 -11.72 4.71
C ARG A 246 -8.30 -11.51 3.26
N SER A 247 -7.01 -11.35 3.01
CA SER A 247 -6.46 -11.19 1.66
C SER A 247 -5.69 -12.43 1.19
N ALA A 248 -5.55 -12.55 -0.14
CA ALA A 248 -4.75 -13.60 -0.79
C ALA A 248 -3.26 -13.44 -0.47
N ASN A 249 -2.51 -14.53 -0.57
CA ASN A 249 -1.05 -14.50 -0.50
C ASN A 249 -0.48 -14.05 -1.85
N ILE A 250 0.61 -13.28 -1.84
CA ILE A 250 1.22 -12.77 -3.07
C ILE A 250 2.66 -13.20 -3.21
N TYR A 251 3.01 -13.64 -4.41
CA TYR A 251 4.37 -13.94 -4.83
C TYR A 251 4.70 -13.08 -6.05
N PHE A 252 5.58 -12.10 -5.85
CA PHE A 252 6.15 -11.28 -6.91
C PHE A 252 7.62 -11.65 -7.05
N GLN A 253 7.94 -12.54 -7.99
CA GLN A 253 9.27 -13.16 -8.02
C GLN A 253 9.87 -13.33 -9.41
N SER A 254 11.19 -13.31 -9.50
CA SER A 254 11.91 -13.53 -10.77
C SER A 254 11.54 -12.53 -11.87
N ASN A 255 11.05 -11.34 -11.52
CA ASN A 255 10.67 -10.32 -12.51
C ASN A 255 11.84 -9.37 -12.78
N THR A 256 11.92 -8.88 -14.03
CA THR A 256 12.89 -7.87 -14.45
C THR A 256 12.17 -6.55 -14.76
N LEU A 257 12.46 -5.51 -13.99
CA LEU A 257 11.83 -4.20 -14.05
C LEU A 257 12.87 -3.16 -14.48
N LEU A 258 12.75 -2.65 -15.71
CA LEU A 258 13.74 -1.79 -16.32
C LEU A 258 13.14 -0.46 -16.80
N TYR A 259 13.79 0.66 -16.50
CA TYR A 259 13.45 1.97 -17.06
C TYR A 259 11.98 2.38 -16.87
N ASN A 260 11.33 1.94 -15.79
CA ASN A 260 9.95 2.31 -15.49
C ASN A 260 9.89 3.59 -14.64
N GLY A 261 8.73 4.22 -14.65
CA GLY A 261 8.48 5.49 -13.99
C GLY A 261 8.69 6.67 -14.94
N TYR A 262 8.12 7.81 -14.54
CA TYR A 262 8.15 9.05 -15.30
C TYR A 262 8.60 10.19 -14.41
N TYR A 263 9.58 10.95 -14.90
CA TYR A 263 10.14 12.08 -14.16
C TYR A 263 9.14 13.23 -14.17
N ARG A 264 8.65 13.64 -13.00
CA ARG A 264 7.85 14.86 -12.84
C ARG A 264 8.72 15.93 -12.18
N TYR A 265 9.09 16.95 -12.94
CA TYR A 265 9.93 18.06 -12.45
C TYR A 265 9.34 18.63 -11.15
N ASN A 266 10.17 18.76 -10.10
CA ASN A 266 9.80 19.35 -8.81
C ASN A 266 8.79 18.55 -7.96
N SER A 267 8.52 17.27 -8.27
CA SER A 267 7.66 16.40 -7.44
C SER A 267 8.24 14.99 -7.33
N SER A 268 8.01 14.31 -6.21
CA SER A 268 8.33 12.88 -6.08
C SER A 268 7.64 12.08 -7.18
N SER A 269 8.40 11.26 -7.90
CA SER A 269 7.80 10.26 -8.80
C SER A 269 6.95 9.29 -7.99
N SER A 270 5.85 8.80 -8.54
CA SER A 270 5.11 7.70 -7.92
C SER A 270 6.00 6.46 -7.82
N PRO A 271 5.84 5.62 -6.78
CA PRO A 271 6.60 4.38 -6.66
C PRO A 271 6.28 3.46 -7.85
N ILE A 272 7.30 2.79 -8.38
CA ILE A 272 7.10 1.88 -9.52
C ILE A 272 6.33 0.62 -9.10
N ASN A 273 6.48 0.18 -7.85
CA ASN A 273 5.66 -0.87 -7.28
C ASN A 273 4.97 -0.32 -6.06
N PHE A 274 3.65 -0.39 -6.03
CA PHE A 274 2.83 -0.02 -4.90
C PHE A 274 2.04 -1.24 -4.43
N PHE A 275 2.28 -1.67 -3.20
CA PHE A 275 1.52 -2.72 -2.56
C PHE A 275 0.80 -2.18 -1.34
N LEU A 276 -0.52 -2.32 -1.29
CA LEU A 276 -1.32 -2.07 -0.11
C LEU A 276 -2.00 -3.36 0.32
N PHE A 277 -1.58 -3.87 1.47
CA PHE A 277 -2.04 -5.12 2.04
C PHE A 277 -2.93 -4.89 3.24
N GLN A 278 -4.13 -5.42 3.19
CA GLN A 278 -5.01 -5.48 4.36
C GLN A 278 -5.33 -6.92 4.73
N ASN A 279 -4.97 -7.32 5.95
CA ASN A 279 -5.16 -8.67 6.48
C ASN A 279 -4.62 -9.78 5.54
N ALA A 280 -3.49 -9.51 4.88
CA ALA A 280 -2.74 -10.52 4.13
C ALA A 280 -1.74 -11.21 5.07
N GLN A 281 -1.59 -12.53 4.96
CA GLN A 281 -0.71 -13.29 5.85
C GLN A 281 0.71 -13.44 5.30
N ARG A 282 0.85 -13.61 3.98
CA ARG A 282 2.15 -13.85 3.34
C ARG A 282 2.33 -12.98 2.11
N PHE A 283 3.49 -12.37 2.04
CA PHE A 283 3.99 -11.67 0.87
C PHE A 283 5.42 -12.11 0.60
N TYR A 284 5.70 -12.51 -0.63
CA TYR A 284 7.02 -12.84 -1.09
C TYR A 284 7.40 -11.95 -2.26
N PHE A 285 8.49 -11.21 -2.11
CA PHE A 285 9.08 -10.38 -3.13
C PHE A 285 10.55 -10.79 -3.25
N GLY A 286 10.87 -11.63 -4.23
CA GLY A 286 12.20 -12.21 -4.30
C GLY A 286 12.72 -12.53 -5.67
N ASN A 287 14.05 -12.57 -5.80
CA ASN A 287 14.74 -12.81 -7.06
C ASN A 287 14.40 -11.78 -8.17
N ASN A 288 13.97 -10.57 -7.80
CA ASN A 288 13.64 -9.54 -8.78
C ASN A 288 14.86 -8.67 -9.11
N TRP A 289 14.95 -8.22 -10.35
CA TRP A 289 15.94 -7.27 -10.83
C TRP A 289 15.28 -5.94 -11.16
N LEU A 290 15.53 -4.91 -10.35
CA LEU A 290 14.96 -3.58 -10.48
C LEU A 290 16.06 -2.60 -10.83
N SER A 291 16.08 -2.14 -12.08
CA SER A 291 17.17 -1.28 -12.55
C SER A 291 16.76 -0.08 -13.37
N LYS A 292 17.44 1.05 -13.09
CA LYS A 292 17.28 2.32 -13.82
C LYS A 292 15.84 2.83 -13.84
N ASN A 293 15.08 2.53 -12.79
CA ASN A 293 13.72 3.03 -12.64
C ASN A 293 13.73 4.39 -11.92
N LEU A 294 12.73 5.21 -12.24
CA LEU A 294 12.43 6.46 -11.55
C LEU A 294 11.46 6.16 -10.40
N GLY A 295 12.02 5.85 -9.23
CA GLY A 295 11.34 5.40 -8.03
C GLY A 295 11.58 3.93 -7.69
N GLY A 296 10.95 3.46 -6.61
CA GLY A 296 11.19 2.14 -6.04
C GLY A 296 9.93 1.39 -5.65
N THR A 297 10.08 0.52 -4.65
CA THR A 297 8.99 -0.33 -4.14
C THR A 297 8.46 0.23 -2.84
N TYR A 298 7.16 0.56 -2.84
CA TYR A 298 6.41 1.00 -1.67
C TYR A 298 5.46 -0.11 -1.22
N ILE A 299 5.58 -0.52 0.05
CA ILE A 299 4.75 -1.55 0.66
C ILE A 299 4.08 -0.98 1.90
N GLN A 300 2.77 -1.07 1.94
CA GLN A 300 1.97 -0.69 3.08
C GLN A 300 1.17 -1.88 3.57
N CYS A 301 1.16 -2.08 4.89
CA CYS A 301 0.46 -3.20 5.50
C CYS A 301 -0.48 -2.74 6.61
N TYR A 302 -1.57 -3.49 6.75
CA TYR A 302 -2.51 -3.40 7.84
C TYR A 302 -2.90 -4.80 8.29
N SER A 303 -2.65 -5.10 9.56
CA SER A 303 -3.04 -6.35 10.21
C SER A 303 -3.87 -6.02 11.43
N GLN A 304 -5.16 -6.33 11.39
CA GLN A 304 -6.06 -5.99 12.50
C GLN A 304 -5.75 -6.78 13.78
N SER A 305 -5.33 -8.04 13.66
CA SER A 305 -5.16 -8.94 14.79
C SER A 305 -3.88 -9.76 14.69
N LEU A 306 -3.46 -10.35 15.81
CA LEU A 306 -2.34 -11.29 15.84
C LEU A 306 -2.59 -12.54 14.97
N SER A 307 -3.85 -12.89 14.70
CA SER A 307 -4.21 -14.02 13.83
C SER A 307 -4.05 -13.72 12.33
N SER A 308 -3.93 -12.43 11.98
CA SER A 308 -3.77 -11.91 10.62
C SER A 308 -2.46 -11.13 10.45
N ILE A 309 -1.42 -11.46 11.24
CA ILE A 309 -0.09 -10.84 11.12
C ILE A 309 0.44 -11.03 9.70
N PHE A 310 0.82 -9.91 9.10
CA PHE A 310 1.50 -9.86 7.84
C PHE A 310 2.96 -10.32 8.00
N ASN A 311 3.37 -11.30 7.20
CA ASN A 311 4.77 -11.73 7.08
C ASN A 311 5.24 -11.50 5.64
N GLY A 312 6.03 -10.44 5.47
CA GLY A 312 6.69 -10.10 4.21
C GLY A 312 8.10 -10.65 4.13
N HIS A 313 8.46 -11.22 2.99
CA HIS A 313 9.80 -11.70 2.69
C HIS A 313 10.35 -10.96 1.48
N LEU A 314 11.37 -10.13 1.69
CA LEU A 314 12.15 -9.47 0.65
C LEU A 314 13.49 -10.20 0.52
N TYR A 315 13.61 -11.07 -0.49
CA TYR A 315 14.75 -11.99 -0.58
C TYR A 315 15.47 -11.95 -1.92
N ASN A 316 16.80 -11.81 -1.91
CA ASN A 316 17.63 -11.95 -3.12
C ASN A 316 17.20 -11.02 -4.27
N ASN A 317 16.83 -9.78 -3.97
CA ASN A 317 16.52 -8.77 -4.98
C ASN A 317 17.73 -7.88 -5.26
N VAL A 318 17.83 -7.38 -6.49
CA VAL A 318 18.82 -6.39 -6.88
C VAL A 318 18.12 -5.08 -7.24
N PHE A 319 18.45 -4.03 -6.51
CA PHE A 319 18.04 -2.66 -6.79
C PHE A 319 19.26 -1.88 -7.31
N TYR A 320 19.33 -1.66 -8.62
CA TYR A 320 20.52 -1.13 -9.29
C TYR A 320 20.24 0.17 -10.07
N ARG A 321 20.85 1.28 -9.65
CA ARG A 321 20.75 2.59 -10.32
C ARG A 321 19.33 3.13 -10.44
N ASN A 322 18.46 2.88 -9.46
CA ASN A 322 17.17 3.55 -9.38
C ASN A 322 17.36 4.95 -8.79
N ASN A 323 16.50 5.90 -9.15
CA ASN A 323 16.66 7.29 -8.74
C ASN A 323 15.33 7.99 -8.41
N ASN A 324 15.40 9.27 -8.04
CA ASN A 324 14.29 10.23 -7.86
C ASN A 324 13.39 10.01 -6.64
N ASP A 325 13.25 8.78 -6.14
CA ASP A 325 12.49 8.47 -4.93
C ASP A 325 13.12 7.31 -4.15
N SER A 326 12.60 7.03 -2.95
CA SER A 326 13.01 5.90 -2.13
C SER A 326 12.99 4.58 -2.92
N VAL A 327 14.02 3.76 -2.75
CA VAL A 327 14.16 2.48 -3.47
C VAL A 327 13.29 1.40 -2.82
N LEU A 328 13.19 1.44 -1.50
CA LEU A 328 12.35 0.56 -0.72
C LEU A 328 11.74 1.33 0.45
N THR A 329 10.42 1.38 0.49
CA THR A 329 9.68 1.91 1.64
C THR A 329 8.72 0.84 2.13
N PHE A 330 8.74 0.56 3.43
CA PHE A 330 7.77 -0.30 4.07
C PHE A 330 7.15 0.46 5.25
N TYR A 331 5.82 0.58 5.22
CA TYR A 331 5.05 1.29 6.21
C TYR A 331 3.96 0.41 6.84
N GLY A 332 3.92 0.36 8.17
CA GLY A 332 2.82 -0.21 8.94
C GLY A 332 1.79 0.85 9.30
N MET A 333 0.52 0.64 8.99
CA MET A 333 -0.54 1.57 9.38
C MET A 333 -0.68 1.68 10.91
N GLU A 334 -0.93 2.87 11.44
CA GLU A 334 -0.97 3.17 12.88
C GLU A 334 -1.89 2.25 13.70
N MET A 335 -3.06 1.89 13.15
CA MET A 335 -4.04 1.01 13.80
C MET A 335 -3.70 -0.49 13.69
N SER A 336 -2.60 -0.86 13.01
CA SER A 336 -2.17 -2.24 12.84
C SER A 336 -1.67 -2.84 14.16
N ALA A 337 -1.83 -4.15 14.35
CA ALA A 337 -1.26 -4.89 15.46
C ALA A 337 0.27 -4.86 15.42
N PHE A 338 0.84 -5.32 14.30
CA PHE A 338 2.19 -5.07 13.77
C PHE A 338 2.34 -5.86 12.46
N CYS A 339 3.35 -5.52 11.65
CA CYS A 339 3.73 -6.28 10.47
C CYS A 339 5.20 -6.70 10.55
N ASN A 340 5.46 -7.94 10.13
CA ASN A 340 6.81 -8.48 10.05
C ASN A 340 7.35 -8.34 8.63
N LEU A 341 8.60 -7.91 8.53
CA LEU A 341 9.33 -7.89 7.28
C LEU A 341 10.70 -8.54 7.46
N TYR A 342 11.01 -9.51 6.60
CA TYR A 342 12.32 -10.16 6.53
C TYR A 342 12.99 -9.75 5.22
N ALA A 343 13.89 -8.77 5.28
CA ALA A 343 14.69 -8.28 4.16
C ALA A 343 16.10 -8.87 4.22
N ILE A 344 16.34 -9.93 3.45
CA ILE A 344 17.56 -10.74 3.54
C ILE A 344 18.20 -10.96 2.17
N HIS A 345 19.53 -10.86 2.09
CA HIS A 345 20.32 -11.09 0.88
C HIS A 345 19.96 -10.18 -0.30
N ASN A 346 19.50 -8.96 -0.05
CA ASN A 346 19.24 -7.99 -1.11
C ASN A 346 20.47 -7.14 -1.40
N ALA A 347 20.61 -6.68 -2.64
CA ALA A 347 21.66 -5.78 -3.08
C ALA A 347 21.07 -4.43 -3.49
N PHE A 348 21.45 -3.37 -2.78
CA PHE A 348 21.09 -1.98 -3.07
C PHE A 348 22.35 -1.26 -3.56
N LEU A 349 22.43 -1.05 -4.87
CA LEU A 349 23.66 -0.65 -5.55
C LEU A 349 23.44 0.60 -6.40
N PHE A 350 24.25 1.64 -6.19
CA PHE A 350 24.28 2.84 -7.03
C PHE A 350 22.94 3.59 -7.16
N ASN A 351 22.06 3.50 -6.16
CA ASN A 351 20.79 4.22 -6.20
C ASN A 351 20.94 5.67 -5.72
N ASP A 352 20.10 6.56 -6.22
CA ASP A 352 20.17 8.00 -5.95
C ASP A 352 18.80 8.62 -5.64
N ALA A 353 18.56 8.84 -4.35
CA ALA A 353 17.35 9.46 -3.81
C ALA A 353 17.73 10.69 -2.98
N TYR A 354 18.34 11.70 -3.61
CA TYR A 354 18.95 12.86 -2.94
C TYR A 354 18.08 13.51 -1.82
N ASP A 355 16.77 13.63 -2.03
CA ASP A 355 15.83 14.27 -1.09
C ASP A 355 15.02 13.28 -0.23
N ARG A 356 15.34 11.98 -0.28
CA ARG A 356 14.62 10.91 0.44
C ARG A 356 15.58 9.91 1.06
N ASN A 357 15.06 9.03 1.91
CA ASN A 357 15.82 7.89 2.39
C ASN A 357 15.92 6.83 1.28
N ILE A 358 17.04 6.13 1.14
CA ILE A 358 17.13 5.05 0.13
C ILE A 358 16.24 3.87 0.54
N ILE A 359 16.30 3.49 1.82
CA ILE A 359 15.48 2.46 2.44
C ILE A 359 14.76 3.07 3.65
N GLU A 360 13.47 2.80 3.78
CA GLU A 360 12.67 3.30 4.89
C GLU A 360 11.76 2.21 5.47
N PHE A 361 11.87 2.01 6.78
CA PHE A 361 11.07 1.10 7.57
C PHE A 361 10.41 1.88 8.70
N ASP A 362 9.09 2.04 8.61
CA ASP A 362 8.32 2.81 9.58
C ASP A 362 7.16 1.98 10.12
N SER A 363 7.02 1.98 11.44
CA SER A 363 5.94 1.31 12.15
C SER A 363 5.87 -0.19 11.87
N VAL A 364 7.05 -0.82 11.74
CA VAL A 364 7.19 -2.26 11.44
C VAL A 364 8.28 -2.96 12.21
N VAL A 365 8.11 -4.28 12.33
CA VAL A 365 9.11 -5.21 12.86
C VAL A 365 9.93 -5.73 11.69
N ALA A 366 11.02 -5.04 11.39
CA ALA A 366 11.91 -5.38 10.29
C ALA A 366 13.14 -6.17 10.77
N ASN A 367 13.43 -7.27 10.08
CA ASN A 367 14.72 -7.94 10.11
C ASN A 367 15.43 -7.62 8.78
N PHE A 368 16.47 -6.79 8.85
CA PHE A 368 17.29 -6.41 7.71
C PHE A 368 18.66 -7.05 7.86
N SER A 369 18.87 -8.21 7.23
CA SER A 369 20.10 -8.99 7.46
C SER A 369 20.81 -9.43 6.18
N ARG A 370 22.14 -9.49 6.22
CA ARG A 370 22.96 -10.02 5.11
C ARG A 370 22.73 -9.31 3.78
N ASN A 371 22.39 -8.03 3.80
CA ASN A 371 22.21 -7.20 2.61
C ASN A 371 23.50 -6.48 2.24
N GLN A 372 23.66 -6.19 0.95
CA GLN A 372 24.74 -5.37 0.42
C GLN A 372 24.18 -3.99 0.07
N VAL A 373 24.72 -2.94 0.67
CA VAL A 373 24.31 -1.55 0.46
C VAL A 373 25.54 -0.76 0.05
N TYR A 374 25.67 -0.53 -1.27
CA TYR A 374 26.89 -0.01 -1.86
C TYR A 374 26.64 1.20 -2.76
N ASN A 375 27.38 2.28 -2.52
CA ASN A 375 27.43 3.46 -3.37
C ASN A 375 26.06 4.11 -3.63
N ASN A 376 25.20 4.15 -2.62
CA ASN A 376 23.91 4.84 -2.71
C ASN A 376 24.01 6.27 -2.18
N THR A 377 23.21 7.18 -2.71
CA THR A 377 23.11 8.58 -2.25
C THR A 377 21.68 8.89 -1.80
N GLY A 378 21.48 9.38 -0.59
CA GLY A 378 20.17 9.82 -0.11
C GLY A 378 20.25 10.67 1.15
N VAL A 379 19.11 11.16 1.67
CA VAL A 379 19.06 11.92 2.93
C VAL A 379 19.65 11.11 4.07
N ASN A 380 19.13 9.91 4.27
CA ASN A 380 19.79 8.82 4.96
C ASN A 380 19.80 7.59 4.04
N ILE A 381 20.67 6.62 4.30
CA ILE A 381 20.68 5.38 3.50
C ILE A 381 19.59 4.42 3.97
N ILE A 382 19.47 4.24 5.28
CA ILE A 382 18.38 3.47 5.88
C ILE A 382 17.79 4.24 7.05
N SER A 383 16.46 4.28 7.11
CA SER A 383 15.69 4.82 8.23
C SER A 383 14.89 3.71 8.88
N MET A 384 15.14 3.46 10.17
CA MET A 384 14.50 2.42 10.98
C MET A 384 13.70 3.08 12.12
N ILE A 385 12.51 3.59 11.78
CA ILE A 385 11.67 4.35 12.72
C ILE A 385 11.02 3.41 13.77
N GLY A 386 10.88 2.12 13.44
CA GLY A 386 10.44 1.08 14.37
C GLY A 386 8.96 1.21 14.78
N PHE A 387 8.50 0.33 15.67
CA PHE A 387 7.11 0.28 16.14
C PHE A 387 6.97 0.76 17.59
N GLU A 388 5.98 1.59 17.87
CA GLU A 388 5.77 2.20 19.19
C GLU A 388 5.17 1.24 20.24
N LYS A 389 4.51 0.14 19.83
CA LYS A 389 3.87 -0.77 20.79
C LYS A 389 4.87 -1.71 21.48
N ILE A 390 4.80 -1.74 22.81
CA ILE A 390 5.75 -2.39 23.74
C ILE A 390 5.88 -3.91 23.56
N THR A 391 4.88 -4.58 22.98
CA THR A 391 4.82 -6.04 22.84
C THR A 391 5.41 -6.59 21.54
N ALA A 392 5.76 -5.74 20.57
CA ALA A 392 6.32 -6.19 19.32
C ALA A 392 7.81 -6.62 19.47
N PRO A 393 8.28 -7.64 18.72
CA PRO A 393 9.71 -7.94 18.65
C PRO A 393 10.52 -6.74 18.17
N PHE A 394 11.76 -6.60 18.63
CA PHE A 394 12.61 -5.49 18.21
C PHE A 394 13.14 -5.71 16.78
N PRO A 395 13.15 -4.66 15.94
CA PRO A 395 13.85 -4.70 14.67
C PRO A 395 15.34 -5.06 14.85
N ALA A 396 15.86 -5.85 13.92
CA ALA A 396 17.25 -6.31 13.92
C ALA A 396 17.91 -5.96 12.59
N VAL A 397 19.12 -5.41 12.65
CA VAL A 397 19.95 -5.07 11.49
C VAL A 397 21.28 -5.79 11.64
N GLU A 398 21.48 -6.89 10.92
CA GLU A 398 22.61 -7.77 11.18
C GLU A 398 23.38 -8.20 9.93
N MET A 399 24.71 -8.31 10.06
CA MET A 399 25.57 -8.86 9.00
C MET A 399 25.45 -8.17 7.64
N ASN A 400 25.08 -6.88 7.62
CA ASN A 400 24.99 -6.11 6.39
C ASN A 400 26.33 -5.45 6.04
N SER A 401 26.54 -5.15 4.76
CA SER A 401 27.69 -4.41 4.28
C SER A 401 27.25 -3.04 3.75
N PHE A 402 27.55 -1.97 4.50
CA PHE A 402 27.32 -0.58 4.11
C PHE A 402 28.65 0.04 3.71
N ARG A 403 28.89 0.22 2.40
CA ARG A 403 30.16 0.78 1.91
C ARG A 403 29.96 1.85 0.85
N ASN A 404 30.79 2.89 0.88
CA ASN A 404 30.83 3.99 -0.09
C ASN A 404 29.48 4.71 -0.28
N ASN A 405 28.58 4.64 0.70
CA ASN A 405 27.32 5.37 0.61
C ASN A 405 27.49 6.83 1.05
N ARG A 406 26.63 7.69 0.53
CA ARG A 406 26.62 9.12 0.80
C ARG A 406 25.27 9.56 1.37
N ALA A 407 25.23 9.74 2.69
CA ALA A 407 24.11 10.35 3.39
C ALA A 407 24.25 11.87 3.38
N VAL A 408 23.43 12.56 2.60
CA VAL A 408 23.52 14.02 2.44
C VAL A 408 22.85 14.77 3.59
N GLY A 409 21.82 14.18 4.22
CA GLY A 409 21.06 14.78 5.31
C GLY A 409 20.15 15.94 4.91
N ASN A 410 19.22 16.23 5.82
CA ASN A 410 18.43 17.45 5.76
C ASN A 410 19.24 18.62 6.34
N LEU A 411 19.02 19.82 5.81
CA LEU A 411 19.62 21.03 6.35
C LEU A 411 19.03 21.30 7.75
N ASN A 412 19.88 21.21 8.76
CA ASN A 412 19.56 21.68 10.09
C ASN A 412 19.88 23.18 10.16
N GLN A 413 18.84 24.01 10.17
CA GLN A 413 18.97 25.47 10.21
C GLN A 413 19.66 25.99 11.49
N GLN A 414 19.55 25.28 12.61
CA GLN A 414 20.15 25.69 13.88
C GLN A 414 21.65 25.42 13.91
N LEU A 415 22.08 24.32 13.29
CA LEU A 415 23.50 23.94 13.20
C LEU A 415 24.19 24.48 11.96
N PHE A 416 23.43 25.10 11.03
CA PHE A 416 23.88 25.46 9.67
C PHE A 416 24.59 24.30 8.96
N ASP A 417 24.09 23.08 9.19
CA ASP A 417 24.79 21.86 8.80
C ASP A 417 23.81 20.76 8.43
N ARG A 418 24.26 19.75 7.69
CA ARG A 418 23.43 18.59 7.34
C ARG A 418 23.79 17.40 8.24
N THR A 419 22.76 16.80 8.84
CA THR A 419 22.91 15.70 9.81
C THR A 419 22.60 14.33 9.21
N GLY A 420 22.98 14.13 7.94
CA GLY A 420 22.78 12.86 7.24
C GLY A 420 23.56 11.74 7.87
N ALA A 421 22.93 10.58 8.00
CA ALA A 421 23.57 9.38 8.51
C ALA A 421 23.32 8.18 7.59
N VAL A 422 24.23 7.21 7.60
CA VAL A 422 23.99 5.94 6.90
C VAL A 422 22.77 5.26 7.51
N ILE A 423 22.68 5.18 8.83
CA ILE A 423 21.51 4.66 9.55
C ILE A 423 20.87 5.75 10.42
N GLU A 424 19.57 5.95 10.26
CA GLU A 424 18.72 6.67 11.23
C GLU A 424 17.94 5.68 12.09
N VAL A 425 18.06 5.81 13.41
CA VAL A 425 17.44 4.93 14.41
C VAL A 425 16.31 5.65 15.14
N GLY A 426 15.10 5.10 15.07
CA GLY A 426 13.90 5.69 15.67
C GLY A 426 13.62 5.24 17.11
N ASN A 427 13.91 3.98 17.45
CA ASN A 427 13.52 3.40 18.75
C ASN A 427 14.70 2.79 19.52
N PRO A 428 14.72 2.90 20.85
CA PRO A 428 15.68 2.18 21.69
C PRO A 428 15.43 0.66 21.64
N ARG A 429 16.40 -0.15 22.08
CA ARG A 429 16.39 -1.63 22.06
C ARG A 429 16.54 -2.30 20.70
N GLN A 430 16.71 -1.53 19.63
CA GLN A 430 17.11 -2.11 18.35
C GLN A 430 18.54 -2.67 18.45
N ILE A 431 18.77 -3.76 17.72
CA ILE A 431 20.07 -4.45 17.68
C ILE A 431 20.69 -4.24 16.30
N TYR A 432 21.91 -3.73 16.31
CA TYR A 432 22.77 -3.57 15.15
C TYR A 432 24.03 -4.39 15.39
N ALA A 433 24.17 -5.55 14.77
CA ALA A 433 25.28 -6.46 15.05
C ALA A 433 25.98 -6.98 13.79
N PHE A 434 27.31 -7.08 13.85
CA PHE A 434 28.14 -7.65 12.80
C PHE A 434 28.01 -6.96 11.43
N ASN A 435 27.55 -5.71 11.41
CA ASN A 435 27.52 -4.90 10.20
C ASN A 435 28.91 -4.33 9.91
N THR A 436 29.20 -4.10 8.64
CA THR A 436 30.38 -3.36 8.17
C THR A 436 29.94 -1.98 7.74
N PHE A 437 30.46 -0.94 8.38
CA PHE A 437 30.28 0.47 8.02
C PHE A 437 31.59 1.02 7.48
N ASP A 438 31.59 1.52 6.24
CA ASP A 438 32.76 2.11 5.60
C ASP A 438 32.31 3.16 4.57
N ASN A 439 31.81 4.30 5.06
CA ASN A 439 31.13 5.30 4.24
C ASN A 439 31.78 6.68 4.42
N TRP A 440 32.83 6.97 3.65
CA TRP A 440 33.69 8.16 3.85
C TRP A 440 32.99 9.48 3.51
N ASP A 441 32.06 9.45 2.56
CA ASP A 441 31.32 10.64 2.12
C ASP A 441 30.11 10.97 3.01
N SER A 442 29.83 10.13 4.01
CA SER A 442 28.77 10.35 5.00
C SER A 442 29.37 10.93 6.28
N ARG A 443 28.75 11.96 6.87
CA ARG A 443 29.24 12.52 8.13
C ARG A 443 29.14 11.51 9.27
N TYR A 444 27.95 10.95 9.44
CA TYR A 444 27.65 9.97 10.47
C TYR A 444 27.38 8.60 9.84
N GLU A 445 27.86 7.55 10.50
CA GLU A 445 27.45 6.17 10.17
C GLU A 445 26.09 5.88 10.82
N MET A 446 25.85 6.43 12.02
CA MET A 446 24.60 6.24 12.76
C MET A 446 24.12 7.55 13.38
N ARG A 447 22.81 7.78 13.34
CA ARG A 447 22.14 8.89 14.05
C ARG A 447 20.90 8.37 14.74
N THR A 448 20.64 8.84 15.95
CA THR A 448 19.40 8.53 16.66
C THR A 448 18.39 9.68 16.60
N ARG A 449 17.11 9.35 16.74
CA ARG A 449 16.02 10.33 16.87
C ARG A 449 15.90 10.88 18.28
N SER A 450 15.17 11.99 18.38
CA SER A 450 14.89 12.64 19.66
C SER A 450 13.88 11.85 20.50
N ARG A 451 14.15 11.77 21.80
CA ARG A 451 13.31 11.20 22.87
C ARG A 451 12.06 12.03 23.16
N LEU A 452 11.94 13.24 22.59
CA LEU A 452 10.84 14.17 22.86
C LEU A 452 9.45 13.58 22.56
N PHE A 453 9.38 12.51 21.77
CA PHE A 453 8.12 11.84 21.46
C PHE A 453 7.62 10.89 22.58
N GLU A 454 8.49 10.32 23.44
CA GLU A 454 8.09 9.55 24.63
C GLU A 454 9.17 9.56 25.75
N PRO A 455 9.31 10.67 26.52
CA PRO A 455 10.43 10.87 27.46
C PRO A 455 10.53 9.76 28.52
N ASN A 456 9.41 9.39 29.15
CA ASN A 456 9.38 8.50 30.31
C ASN A 456 9.62 7.01 29.98
N ARG A 457 9.52 6.60 28.70
CA ARG A 457 9.66 5.19 28.27
C ARG A 457 11.03 4.87 27.69
N MET A 458 11.77 5.89 27.26
CA MET A 458 13.09 5.76 26.61
C MET A 458 14.28 5.90 27.58
N GLU A 459 14.06 6.35 28.82
CA GLU A 459 15.13 6.76 29.76
C GLU A 459 16.13 5.67 30.19
N SER A 460 15.78 4.39 30.08
CA SER A 460 16.61 3.26 30.57
C SER A 460 17.13 2.31 29.49
N ARG A 461 16.95 2.64 28.20
CA ARG A 461 17.19 1.70 27.10
C ARG A 461 18.00 2.35 26.00
N SER A 462 19.15 1.77 25.68
CA SER A 462 20.03 2.15 24.58
C SER A 462 19.80 1.29 23.34
N VAL A 463 20.36 1.72 22.23
CA VAL A 463 20.57 0.93 21.02
C VAL A 463 21.85 0.11 21.21
N ASN A 464 21.85 -1.18 20.85
CA ASN A 464 23.08 -1.98 20.90
C ASN A 464 23.74 -2.01 19.53
N ALA A 465 24.90 -1.38 19.39
CA ALA A 465 25.69 -1.32 18.16
C ALA A 465 27.18 -1.72 18.37
N SER A 466 27.52 -2.24 19.56
CA SER A 466 28.86 -2.63 20.00
C SER A 466 29.59 -3.65 19.11
N SER A 467 28.86 -4.53 18.42
CA SER A 467 29.43 -5.66 17.67
C SER A 467 29.61 -5.37 16.17
N ASN A 468 29.62 -4.10 15.75
CA ASN A 468 29.82 -3.71 14.36
C ASN A 468 31.28 -3.34 14.06
N PHE A 469 31.66 -3.46 12.79
CA PHE A 469 32.90 -2.90 12.27
C PHE A 469 32.64 -1.50 11.72
N TRP A 470 33.37 -0.50 12.22
CA TRP A 470 33.12 0.93 11.95
C TRP A 470 34.11 1.57 10.96
N GLY A 471 34.75 0.79 10.09
CA GLY A 471 35.51 1.29 8.94
C GLY A 471 36.89 1.85 9.27
N ARG A 472 37.06 2.44 10.46
CA ARG A 472 38.34 2.96 10.96
C ARG A 472 39.08 1.91 11.80
N ILE A 473 40.38 1.78 11.52
CA ILE A 473 41.36 1.29 12.51
C ILE A 473 41.79 2.54 13.29
N GLY A 474 41.22 2.78 14.46
CA GLY A 474 41.47 3.96 15.29
C GLY A 474 40.82 3.83 16.67
N ASP A 475 41.22 4.69 17.62
CA ASP A 475 40.76 4.68 19.01
C ASP A 475 39.23 4.91 19.12
N ALA A 476 38.63 4.52 20.25
CA ALA A 476 37.18 4.58 20.47
C ALA A 476 36.56 5.97 20.20
N ASP A 477 37.33 7.05 20.39
CA ASP A 477 36.89 8.43 20.16
C ASP A 477 36.57 8.70 18.67
N ASP A 478 37.31 8.10 17.74
CA ASP A 478 37.08 8.24 16.30
C ASP A 478 35.78 7.56 15.86
N ILE A 479 35.40 6.47 16.54
CA ILE A 479 34.13 5.78 16.33
C ILE A 479 32.99 6.62 16.89
N GLY A 480 33.15 7.13 18.13
CA GLY A 480 32.17 8.00 18.78
C GLY A 480 31.83 9.24 17.95
N ALA A 481 32.82 9.89 17.33
CA ALA A 481 32.60 11.06 16.48
C ALA A 481 31.74 10.81 15.23
N ARG A 482 31.53 9.54 14.84
CA ARG A 482 30.71 9.14 13.68
C ARG A 482 29.32 8.63 14.06
N ILE A 483 28.98 8.67 15.34
CA ILE A 483 27.68 8.31 15.89
C ILE A 483 27.08 9.59 16.49
N TYR A 484 25.93 10.03 15.98
CA TYR A 484 25.23 11.20 16.51
C TYR A 484 24.11 10.77 17.48
N ASP A 485 24.35 10.91 18.78
CA ASP A 485 23.50 10.33 19.82
C ASP A 485 23.33 11.23 21.08
N LYS A 486 22.87 10.63 22.19
CA LYS A 486 22.66 11.31 23.49
C LYS A 486 23.88 12.12 23.97
N TYR A 487 25.10 11.67 23.68
CA TYR A 487 26.31 12.34 24.13
C TYR A 487 26.55 13.66 23.41
N ASP A 488 26.17 13.76 22.13
CA ASP A 488 26.19 15.01 21.38
C ASP A 488 25.00 15.92 21.74
N ASN A 489 23.83 15.33 21.96
CA ASN A 489 22.62 16.05 22.32
C ASN A 489 21.75 15.22 23.27
N LYS A 490 21.57 15.70 24.50
CA LYS A 490 20.83 15.02 25.57
C LYS A 490 19.41 14.60 25.20
N SER A 491 18.81 15.23 24.19
CA SER A 491 17.48 14.86 23.70
C SER A 491 17.47 13.60 22.83
N LEU A 492 18.62 13.04 22.42
CA LEU A 492 18.73 11.91 21.50
C LEU A 492 18.85 10.57 22.22
N ILE A 493 18.49 9.46 21.55
CA ILE A 493 18.62 8.10 22.10
C ILE A 493 20.12 7.73 22.21
N GLU A 494 20.46 6.97 23.26
CA GLU A 494 21.83 6.51 23.56
C GLU A 494 22.20 5.28 22.73
N VAL A 495 23.45 5.22 22.25
CA VAL A 495 24.01 4.07 21.53
C VAL A 495 25.15 3.45 22.35
N ASN A 496 25.11 2.12 22.51
CA ASN A 496 26.13 1.32 23.19
C ASN A 496 27.04 0.58 22.21
#